data_AF-A0AAV5RZT8-F1
#
_entry.id   AF-A0AAV5RZT8-F1
#
_cell.length_a   1.000
_cell.length_b   1.000
_cell.length_c   1.000
_cell.angle_alpha   90.00
_cell.angle_beta   90.00
_cell.angle_gamma   90.00
#
_symmetry.space_group_name_H-M   'P 1'
#
loop_
_entity.id
_entity.type
_entity.pdbx_description
1 polymer ?
#
loop_
_entity_poly.entity_id
_entity_poly.type
_entity_poly.pdbx_seq_one_letter_code
_entity_poly.pdbx_strand_id
1 'polypeptide(L)'
;MLPNVLSLLLLNTVVSQARPVDNVNNDDANVKRDGGNCAFPGYPGMVAVQTGGRNGGWAMHSDQECAPGTWCPYACPPGQVMAQWDPSSTSYTYPGSQNGGLYCDAQGNLQIPMSDKPMCVDGTGAVTAKNLAGSSVAFCQTVLPGNEEMLIPTEIGAGGAQTLAVPDPSYWAGTASHFYVNPPGVSAEEGCKWGSSDVPHGNWSPYVAGANTVADGTTFAKIGWNPVYFEPNTPFKNARPGFGVRITCDDPSKCSGLPCSIDPSKQDVNEVEGSTGGNFCVVGVSPGATANIEVFEV
;
A
#
# COMPACT_ATOMS: atom_id res chain seq x y z
N MET A 1 -55.52 54.36 3.26
CA MET A 1 -56.44 53.91 4.33
C MET A 1 -55.61 53.49 5.54
N LEU A 2 -56.22 53.47 6.73
CA LEU A 2 -55.66 53.22 8.08
C LEU A 2 -56.78 52.54 8.90
N PRO A 3 -56.56 51.91 10.09
CA PRO A 3 -55.32 51.39 10.71
C PRO A 3 -55.50 50.02 11.48
N ASN A 4 -54.50 49.63 12.29
CA ASN A 4 -54.54 48.66 13.44
C ASN A 4 -54.78 47.15 13.10
N VAL A 5 -54.55 46.13 13.94
CA VAL A 5 -54.24 45.92 15.40
C VAL A 5 -53.31 44.66 15.49
N LEU A 6 -52.33 44.36 16.38
CA LEU A 6 -51.67 44.91 17.59
C LEU A 6 -51.87 44.08 18.92
N SER A 7 -50.76 43.52 19.44
CA SER A 7 -50.44 43.16 20.86
C SER A 7 -50.72 41.76 21.47
N LEU A 8 -49.98 41.53 22.59
CA LEU A 8 -49.89 40.42 23.57
C LEU A 8 -49.32 39.06 23.06
N LEU A 9 -48.33 38.38 23.70
CA LEU A 9 -47.86 38.16 25.09
C LEU A 9 -48.70 37.22 25.97
N LEU A 10 -48.13 36.08 26.38
CA LEU A 10 -47.80 35.76 27.79
C LEU A 10 -47.05 34.41 27.95
N LEU A 11 -46.30 34.27 29.05
CA LEU A 11 -45.72 33.00 29.55
C LEU A 11 -46.68 32.37 30.58
N ASN A 12 -46.67 31.05 30.75
CA ASN A 12 -46.12 30.44 31.98
C ASN A 12 -46.16 28.90 32.06
N THR A 13 -45.38 28.38 33.01
CA THR A 13 -45.15 26.98 33.39
C THR A 13 -46.30 26.33 34.17
N VAL A 14 -46.40 24.99 34.10
CA VAL A 14 -47.07 24.14 35.11
C VAL A 14 -46.13 22.97 35.47
N VAL A 15 -46.22 22.45 36.70
CA VAL A 15 -45.23 21.54 37.33
C VAL A 15 -45.85 20.21 37.77
N SER A 16 -45.13 19.11 37.50
CA SER A 16 -45.08 17.78 38.16
C SER A 16 -46.35 17.14 38.77
N GLN A 17 -46.60 15.87 38.42
CA GLN A 17 -46.95 14.79 39.36
C GLN A 17 -46.44 13.41 38.88
N ALA A 18 -46.51 12.40 39.76
CA ALA A 18 -46.23 10.97 39.54
C ALA A 18 -47.16 10.15 40.47
N ARG A 19 -47.30 8.82 40.43
CA ARG A 19 -46.53 7.70 39.81
C ARG A 19 -47.52 6.54 39.54
N PRO A 20 -47.17 5.49 38.75
CA PRO A 20 -46.53 4.32 39.37
C PRO A 20 -45.47 3.65 38.45
N VAL A 21 -45.10 2.40 38.76
CA VAL A 21 -44.07 1.58 38.09
C VAL A 21 -44.73 0.29 37.61
N ASP A 22 -44.41 -0.14 36.39
CA ASP A 22 -44.61 -1.51 35.92
C ASP A 22 -43.26 -2.15 35.60
N ASN A 23 -43.05 -3.39 36.04
CA ASN A 23 -41.88 -4.19 35.69
C ASN A 23 -42.21 -5.08 34.50
N VAL A 24 -41.41 -4.98 33.44
CA VAL A 24 -41.24 -6.06 32.45
C VAL A 24 -39.74 -6.29 32.30
N ASN A 25 -39.30 -7.53 32.53
CA ASN A 25 -37.91 -7.90 32.31
C ASN A 25 -37.59 -7.81 30.82
N ASN A 26 -36.40 -7.29 30.50
CA ASN A 26 -35.69 -7.71 29.31
C ASN A 26 -34.21 -7.84 29.71
N ASP A 27 -33.63 -9.00 29.42
CA ASP A 27 -32.22 -9.27 29.67
C ASP A 27 -31.32 -8.52 28.65
N ASP A 28 -30.02 -8.76 28.71
CA ASP A 28 -29.00 -8.26 27.76
C ASP A 28 -28.84 -6.73 27.66
N ALA A 29 -28.42 -6.12 28.79
CA ALA A 29 -27.94 -4.73 28.81
C ALA A 29 -26.62 -4.54 29.60
N ASN A 30 -25.71 -5.55 29.62
CA ASN A 30 -24.44 -5.39 30.34
C ASN A 30 -23.21 -6.12 29.73
N VAL A 31 -22.94 -5.87 28.44
CA VAL A 31 -21.62 -6.13 27.83
C VAL A 31 -21.06 -4.83 27.25
N LYS A 32 -20.78 -3.84 28.11
CA LYS A 32 -19.87 -2.74 27.76
C LYS A 32 -18.43 -3.25 27.76
N ARG A 33 -17.98 -3.80 26.63
CA ARG A 33 -16.56 -4.01 26.33
C ARG A 33 -16.06 -2.81 25.53
N ASP A 34 -15.60 -1.78 26.24
CA ASP A 34 -15.02 -0.56 25.64
C ASP A 34 -13.62 -0.87 25.08
N GLY A 35 -13.60 -1.41 23.85
CA GLY A 35 -12.39 -1.87 23.16
C GLY A 35 -12.73 -2.69 21.90
N GLY A 36 -13.69 -2.21 21.10
CA GLY A 36 -14.31 -2.96 20.00
C GLY A 36 -13.57 -2.87 18.65
N ASN A 37 -13.98 -3.75 17.74
CA ASN A 37 -13.62 -3.82 16.32
C ASN A 37 -12.11 -3.92 16.02
N CYS A 38 -11.55 -5.14 16.08
CA CYS A 38 -10.41 -5.57 15.25
C CYS A 38 -9.25 -4.55 15.07
N ALA A 39 -8.86 -3.88 16.16
CA ALA A 39 -7.74 -2.95 16.16
C ALA A 39 -6.44 -3.64 15.69
N PHE A 40 -5.57 -2.90 15.01
CA PHE A 40 -4.31 -3.43 14.47
C PHE A 40 -3.48 -4.09 15.61
N PRO A 41 -3.20 -5.40 15.55
CA PRO A 41 -2.73 -6.14 16.72
C PRO A 41 -1.23 -6.00 16.99
N GLY A 42 -0.45 -5.52 16.02
CA GLY A 42 1.01 -5.38 16.14
C GLY A 42 1.73 -6.69 16.47
N TYR A 43 1.25 -7.84 15.96
CA TYR A 43 1.91 -9.12 16.17
C TYR A 43 3.35 -9.11 15.61
N PRO A 44 4.28 -9.95 16.13
CA PRO A 44 5.67 -9.95 15.70
C PRO A 44 5.85 -10.04 14.18
N GLY A 45 6.56 -9.06 13.62
CA GLY A 45 6.79 -8.91 12.18
C GLY A 45 5.82 -7.94 11.49
N MET A 46 4.62 -7.68 12.02
CA MET A 46 3.69 -6.72 11.41
C MET A 46 4.19 -5.29 11.53
N VAL A 47 4.13 -4.53 10.44
CA VAL A 47 4.42 -3.08 10.40
C VAL A 47 3.10 -2.32 10.29
N ALA A 48 2.97 -1.23 11.06
CA ALA A 48 1.78 -0.39 11.04
C ALA A 48 1.84 0.62 9.88
N VAL A 49 0.83 0.60 9.01
CA VAL A 49 0.62 1.57 7.93
C VAL A 49 -0.25 2.71 8.43
N GLN A 50 0.19 3.96 8.27
CA GLN A 50 -0.60 5.19 8.51
C GLN A 50 -1.47 5.16 9.78
N THR A 51 -0.85 5.20 10.96
CA THR A 51 -1.57 5.08 12.25
C THR A 51 -2.50 6.24 12.62
N GLY A 52 -2.47 7.35 11.87
CA GLY A 52 -3.37 8.50 12.06
C GLY A 52 -4.72 8.42 11.35
N GLY A 53 -4.92 7.44 10.46
CA GLY A 53 -6.19 7.22 9.76
C GLY A 53 -7.15 6.26 10.49
N ARG A 54 -8.34 6.05 9.91
CA ARG A 54 -9.30 5.04 10.40
C ARG A 54 -8.79 3.61 10.22
N ASN A 55 -7.85 3.40 9.31
CA ASN A 55 -7.16 2.14 9.10
C ASN A 55 -6.28 1.77 10.30
N GLY A 56 -5.85 2.74 11.13
CA GLY A 56 -5.27 2.49 12.46
C GLY A 56 -4.01 1.62 12.51
N GLY A 57 -3.27 1.47 11.40
CA GLY A 57 -2.14 0.55 11.25
C GLY A 57 -2.35 -0.54 10.19
N TRP A 58 -3.58 -0.85 9.80
CA TRP A 58 -3.88 -1.80 8.72
C TRP A 58 -3.45 -1.22 7.36
N ALA A 59 -3.06 -2.10 6.43
CA ALA A 59 -2.68 -1.74 5.05
C ALA A 59 -3.94 -1.55 4.18
N MET A 60 -4.78 -0.61 4.59
CA MET A 60 -6.07 -0.25 4.01
C MET A 60 -6.11 1.27 3.83
N HIS A 61 -6.96 1.80 2.95
CA HIS A 61 -7.03 3.25 2.72
C HIS A 61 -7.31 4.02 4.02
N SER A 62 -6.77 5.24 4.14
CA SER A 62 -6.78 6.03 5.38
C SER A 62 -8.17 6.35 5.97
N ASP A 63 -9.26 6.20 5.22
CA ASP A 63 -10.65 6.35 5.67
C ASP A 63 -11.43 5.03 5.88
N GLN A 64 -10.83 3.89 5.52
CA GLN A 64 -11.37 2.54 5.73
C GLN A 64 -11.09 2.08 7.17
N GLU A 65 -11.80 1.05 7.63
CA GLU A 65 -11.68 0.49 8.98
C GLU A 65 -11.73 -1.04 8.88
N CYS A 66 -10.92 -1.75 9.66
CA CYS A 66 -11.01 -3.22 9.77
C CYS A 66 -12.27 -3.57 10.57
N ALA A 67 -13.36 -3.87 9.87
CA ALA A 67 -14.69 -3.97 10.44
C ALA A 67 -15.17 -5.42 10.59
N PRO A 68 -16.09 -5.72 11.54
CA PRO A 68 -16.68 -7.05 11.68
C PRO A 68 -17.24 -7.59 10.36
N GLY A 69 -16.70 -8.73 9.91
CA GLY A 69 -17.02 -9.38 8.64
C GLY A 69 -16.07 -9.07 7.47
N THR A 70 -15.01 -8.26 7.66
CA THR A 70 -14.07 -7.90 6.57
C THR A 70 -12.70 -8.58 6.69
N TRP A 71 -11.99 -8.62 5.56
CA TRP A 71 -10.56 -8.95 5.49
C TRP A 71 -9.70 -7.72 5.76
N CYS A 72 -8.61 -7.89 6.49
CA CYS A 72 -7.76 -6.82 7.01
C CYS A 72 -6.29 -7.09 6.66
N PRO A 73 -5.82 -6.64 5.48
CA PRO A 73 -4.43 -6.76 5.06
C PRO A 73 -3.49 -5.87 5.89
N TYR A 74 -2.22 -6.26 5.98
CA TYR A 74 -1.20 -5.59 6.80
C TYR A 74 0.17 -5.55 6.10
N ALA A 75 1.04 -4.66 6.55
CA ALA A 75 2.42 -4.58 6.06
C ALA A 75 3.36 -5.51 6.82
N CYS A 76 4.40 -5.94 6.11
CA CYS A 76 5.58 -6.60 6.65
C CYS A 76 6.81 -5.66 6.47
N PRO A 77 7.97 -5.96 7.08
CA PRO A 77 9.17 -5.14 6.94
C PRO A 77 9.74 -5.22 5.51
N PRO A 78 10.60 -4.27 5.09
CA PRO A 78 11.31 -4.34 3.82
C PRO A 78 11.96 -5.70 3.58
N GLY A 79 11.72 -6.27 2.38
CA GLY A 79 12.17 -7.61 2.00
C GLY A 79 11.19 -8.74 2.34
N GLN A 80 10.13 -8.51 3.14
CA GLN A 80 9.17 -9.54 3.54
C GLN A 80 7.77 -9.33 2.95
N VAL A 81 7.04 -10.43 2.74
CA VAL A 81 5.65 -10.44 2.23
C VAL A 81 4.67 -11.01 3.26
N MET A 82 3.41 -10.55 3.18
CA MET A 82 2.30 -10.96 4.05
C MET A 82 1.93 -12.42 3.84
N ALA A 83 2.04 -13.25 4.89
CA ALA A 83 1.86 -14.71 4.81
C ALA A 83 0.44 -15.21 5.17
N GLN A 84 -0.51 -14.29 5.39
CA GLN A 84 -1.90 -14.58 5.76
C GLN A 84 -2.87 -13.98 4.74
N TRP A 85 -3.91 -14.75 4.37
CA TRP A 85 -4.96 -14.41 3.42
C TRP A 85 -6.03 -15.52 3.45
N ASP A 86 -7.15 -15.33 2.76
CA ASP A 86 -8.20 -16.36 2.58
C ASP A 86 -7.68 -17.60 1.83
N PRO A 87 -7.60 -18.79 2.47
CA PRO A 87 -7.05 -19.98 1.83
C PRO A 87 -7.90 -20.53 0.67
N SER A 88 -9.13 -20.02 0.47
CA SER A 88 -9.95 -20.31 -0.72
C SER A 88 -9.63 -19.37 -1.90
N SER A 89 -8.96 -18.24 -1.65
CA SER A 89 -8.50 -17.30 -2.68
C SER A 89 -7.25 -17.84 -3.39
N THR A 90 -7.48 -18.59 -4.46
CA THR A 90 -6.43 -19.29 -5.25
C THR A 90 -6.15 -18.64 -6.60
N SER A 91 -6.76 -17.49 -6.93
CA SER A 91 -6.56 -16.78 -8.19
C SER A 91 -6.79 -15.28 -8.05
N TYR A 92 -6.25 -14.49 -8.99
CA TYR A 92 -6.46 -13.04 -9.08
C TYR A 92 -7.87 -12.72 -9.61
N THR A 93 -8.88 -12.96 -8.77
CA THR A 93 -10.29 -12.80 -9.12
C THR A 93 -11.05 -12.12 -7.98
N TYR A 94 -11.73 -11.02 -8.26
CA TYR A 94 -12.61 -10.34 -7.29
C TYR A 94 -13.82 -11.22 -6.91
N PRO A 95 -14.24 -11.28 -5.63
CA PRO A 95 -13.71 -10.54 -4.47
C PRO A 95 -12.46 -11.16 -3.83
N GLY A 96 -12.12 -12.42 -4.15
CA GLY A 96 -11.02 -13.14 -3.51
C GLY A 96 -9.65 -12.45 -3.57
N SER A 97 -9.38 -11.65 -4.60
CA SER A 97 -8.16 -10.83 -4.70
C SER A 97 -8.01 -9.77 -3.60
N GLN A 98 -9.10 -9.41 -2.93
CA GLN A 98 -9.10 -8.45 -1.81
C GLN A 98 -9.05 -9.12 -0.43
N ASN A 99 -9.17 -10.45 -0.35
CA ASN A 99 -9.27 -11.20 0.89
C ASN A 99 -7.89 -11.46 1.55
N GLY A 100 -7.13 -10.39 1.81
CA GLY A 100 -5.79 -10.44 2.41
C GLY A 100 -5.74 -10.29 3.93
N GLY A 101 -4.65 -10.78 4.51
CA GLY A 101 -4.32 -10.60 5.92
C GLY A 101 -5.16 -11.44 6.88
N LEU A 102 -5.65 -10.80 7.94
CA LEU A 102 -6.47 -11.44 8.97
C LEU A 102 -7.95 -11.22 8.68
N TYR A 103 -8.82 -12.14 9.10
CA TYR A 103 -10.25 -11.97 8.99
C TYR A 103 -10.83 -11.42 10.30
N CYS A 104 -11.55 -10.30 10.24
CA CYS A 104 -12.30 -9.78 11.36
C CYS A 104 -13.66 -10.49 11.44
N ASP A 105 -13.91 -11.27 12.49
CA ASP A 105 -15.18 -11.99 12.62
C ASP A 105 -16.36 -11.06 13.00
N ALA A 106 -17.58 -11.59 12.93
CA ALA A 106 -18.81 -10.86 13.21
C ALA A 106 -18.97 -10.44 14.70
N GLN A 107 -18.04 -10.83 15.57
CA GLN A 107 -17.96 -10.45 16.98
C GLN A 107 -16.80 -9.47 17.25
N GLY A 108 -16.02 -9.09 16.22
CA GLY A 108 -14.91 -8.15 16.31
C GLY A 108 -13.59 -8.75 16.78
N ASN A 109 -13.41 -10.07 16.69
CA ASN A 109 -12.11 -10.73 16.95
C ASN A 109 -11.35 -11.00 15.64
N LEU A 110 -10.02 -10.95 15.70
CA LEU A 110 -9.14 -11.26 14.57
C LEU A 110 -8.84 -12.76 14.49
N GLN A 111 -9.13 -13.34 13.34
CA GLN A 111 -8.87 -14.74 13.01
C GLN A 111 -7.64 -14.85 12.11
N ILE A 112 -6.72 -15.76 12.46
CA ILE A 112 -5.52 -16.09 11.67
C ILE A 112 -5.88 -17.26 10.72
N PRO A 113 -5.92 -17.05 9.39
CA PRO A 113 -6.40 -18.08 8.45
C PRO A 113 -5.51 -19.31 8.32
N MET A 114 -4.19 -19.13 8.32
CA MET A 114 -3.19 -20.19 8.16
C MET A 114 -2.34 -20.25 9.42
N SER A 115 -2.82 -20.98 10.43
CA SER A 115 -2.22 -21.10 11.77
C SER A 115 -0.87 -21.83 11.79
N ASP A 116 -0.50 -22.48 10.70
CA ASP A 116 0.80 -23.11 10.43
C ASP A 116 1.85 -22.12 9.87
N LYS A 117 1.43 -20.91 9.47
CA LYS A 117 2.29 -19.86 8.90
C LYS A 117 2.54 -18.71 9.89
N PRO A 118 3.69 -18.01 9.81
CA PRO A 118 3.91 -16.74 10.50
C PRO A 118 3.02 -15.62 9.93
N MET A 119 3.14 -14.40 10.46
CA MET A 119 2.50 -13.21 9.85
C MET A 119 3.24 -12.75 8.57
N CYS A 120 4.56 -12.83 8.58
CA CYS A 120 5.42 -12.38 7.49
C CYS A 120 6.45 -13.46 7.14
N VAL A 121 6.80 -13.58 5.86
CA VAL A 121 7.90 -14.42 5.37
C VAL A 121 8.85 -13.60 4.53
N ASP A 122 10.13 -13.96 4.54
CA ASP A 122 11.12 -13.35 3.64
C ASP A 122 10.77 -13.62 2.17
N GLY A 123 10.90 -12.57 1.35
CA GLY A 123 10.99 -12.72 -0.10
C GLY A 123 12.35 -13.29 -0.52
N THR A 124 12.54 -13.49 -1.81
CA THR A 124 13.73 -14.21 -2.34
C THR A 124 15.06 -13.45 -2.25
N GLY A 125 15.05 -12.19 -1.80
CA GLY A 125 16.25 -11.36 -1.64
C GLY A 125 16.93 -10.93 -2.96
N ALA A 126 16.37 -11.30 -4.12
CA ALA A 126 16.99 -11.13 -5.42
C ALA A 126 17.01 -9.67 -5.94
N VAL A 127 16.27 -8.74 -5.31
CA VAL A 127 16.24 -7.32 -5.69
C VAL A 127 16.44 -6.42 -4.47
N THR A 128 17.39 -5.49 -4.57
CA THR A 128 17.64 -4.42 -3.59
C THR A 128 17.30 -3.07 -4.20
N ALA A 129 16.59 -2.20 -3.49
CA ALA A 129 16.51 -0.79 -3.86
C ALA A 129 17.70 -0.03 -3.26
N LYS A 130 18.43 0.74 -4.07
CA LYS A 130 19.60 1.54 -3.68
C LYS A 130 19.31 3.02 -3.94
N ASN A 131 19.41 3.85 -2.90
CA ASN A 131 19.18 5.29 -3.01
C ASN A 131 20.53 6.02 -3.18
N LEU A 132 20.76 6.56 -4.37
CA LEU A 132 21.94 7.37 -4.73
C LEU A 132 21.63 8.88 -4.79
N ALA A 133 20.42 9.29 -4.42
CA ALA A 133 20.01 10.68 -4.27
C ALA A 133 20.44 11.25 -2.90
N GLY A 134 20.41 12.57 -2.76
CA GLY A 134 20.78 13.30 -1.54
C GLY A 134 19.70 13.37 -0.46
N SER A 135 18.48 12.90 -0.75
CA SER A 135 17.33 12.85 0.17
C SER A 135 16.76 11.43 0.29
N SER A 136 15.91 11.13 1.28
CA SER A 136 15.27 9.82 1.38
C SER A 136 14.30 9.54 0.22
N VAL A 137 14.07 8.26 -0.08
CA VAL A 137 13.17 7.80 -1.15
C VAL A 137 12.25 6.72 -0.59
N ALA A 138 10.94 6.83 -0.85
CA ALA A 138 9.95 5.84 -0.49
C ALA A 138 9.54 4.96 -1.70
N PHE A 139 9.85 3.67 -1.63
CA PHE A 139 9.26 2.62 -2.46
C PHE A 139 8.00 2.12 -1.77
N CYS A 140 6.84 2.28 -2.40
CA CYS A 140 5.54 1.98 -1.79
C CYS A 140 4.88 0.80 -2.50
N GLN A 141 4.86 -0.35 -1.82
CA GLN A 141 4.36 -1.61 -2.35
C GLN A 141 2.82 -1.64 -2.39
N THR A 142 2.29 -2.16 -3.50
CA THR A 142 0.88 -2.49 -3.69
C THR A 142 0.44 -3.59 -2.71
N VAL A 143 -0.65 -3.35 -1.98
CA VAL A 143 -1.27 -4.32 -1.05
C VAL A 143 -1.99 -5.41 -1.84
N LEU A 144 -1.40 -6.61 -1.87
CA LEU A 144 -1.89 -7.74 -2.65
C LEU A 144 -1.62 -9.06 -1.91
N PRO A 145 -2.62 -9.92 -1.64
CA PRO A 145 -4.06 -9.66 -1.80
C PRO A 145 -4.54 -8.50 -0.90
N GLY A 146 -5.49 -7.71 -1.36
CA GLY A 146 -5.97 -6.51 -0.67
C GLY A 146 -6.64 -5.49 -1.60
N ASN A 147 -6.65 -4.22 -1.21
CA ASN A 147 -7.28 -3.13 -1.99
C ASN A 147 -6.46 -2.66 -3.21
N GLU A 148 -5.29 -3.25 -3.49
CA GLU A 148 -4.39 -2.93 -4.59
C GLU A 148 -3.78 -1.49 -4.53
N GLU A 149 -3.90 -0.81 -3.39
CA GLU A 149 -3.28 0.50 -3.13
C GLU A 149 -1.81 0.39 -2.69
N MET A 150 -1.03 1.45 -2.89
CA MET A 150 0.42 1.51 -2.67
C MET A 150 0.79 1.94 -1.24
N LEU A 151 0.41 1.13 -0.26
CA LEU A 151 0.42 1.52 1.16
C LEU A 151 1.56 0.92 1.99
N ILE A 152 2.23 -0.13 1.51
CA ILE A 152 3.28 -0.84 2.28
C ILE A 152 4.63 -0.15 2.07
N PRO A 153 5.27 0.44 3.11
CA PRO A 153 6.41 1.33 2.91
C PRO A 153 7.77 0.63 2.96
N THR A 154 8.65 1.00 2.03
CA THR A 154 10.10 0.79 2.12
C THR A 154 10.80 2.14 1.91
N GLU A 155 11.10 2.84 3.01
CA GLU A 155 11.85 4.10 2.98
C GLU A 155 13.37 3.85 3.08
N ILE A 156 14.12 4.58 2.26
CA ILE A 156 15.56 4.41 2.08
C ILE A 156 16.23 5.77 2.24
N GLY A 157 17.02 5.95 3.29
CA GLY A 157 17.82 7.16 3.49
C GLY A 157 18.85 7.40 2.37
N ALA A 158 19.32 8.63 2.23
CA ALA A 158 20.32 9.01 1.23
C ALA A 158 21.59 8.15 1.34
N GLY A 159 22.07 7.61 0.22
CA GLY A 159 23.18 6.64 0.17
C GLY A 159 22.86 5.24 0.73
N GLY A 160 21.61 4.99 1.14
CA GLY A 160 21.17 3.75 1.76
C GLY A 160 20.70 2.69 0.76
N ALA A 161 20.39 1.50 1.29
CA ALA A 161 19.80 0.40 0.53
C ALA A 161 18.80 -0.39 1.39
N GLN A 162 17.79 -0.99 0.76
CA GLN A 162 16.83 -1.90 1.38
C GLN A 162 16.46 -3.03 0.42
N THR A 163 16.31 -4.25 0.93
CA THR A 163 15.78 -5.37 0.15
C THR A 163 14.32 -5.11 -0.22
N LEU A 164 13.93 -5.35 -1.47
CA LEU A 164 12.52 -5.31 -1.88
C LEU A 164 11.85 -6.66 -1.63
N ALA A 165 10.56 -6.63 -1.28
CA ALA A 165 9.78 -7.82 -0.96
C ALA A 165 9.39 -8.60 -2.24
N VAL A 166 10.32 -9.38 -2.79
CA VAL A 166 10.14 -10.16 -4.02
C VAL A 166 9.53 -11.54 -3.70
N PRO A 167 8.30 -11.86 -4.13
CA PRO A 167 7.67 -13.16 -3.91
C PRO A 167 8.25 -14.27 -4.81
N ASP A 168 8.15 -15.50 -4.33
CA ASP A 168 8.29 -16.73 -5.12
C ASP A 168 6.90 -17.29 -5.54
N PRO A 169 6.81 -18.34 -6.37
CA PRO A 169 5.54 -18.86 -6.88
C PRO A 169 4.60 -19.49 -5.84
N SER A 170 5.04 -19.70 -4.60
CA SER A 170 4.19 -20.15 -3.47
C SER A 170 3.45 -19.00 -2.79
N TYR A 171 3.81 -17.75 -3.11
CA TYR A 171 3.05 -16.57 -2.71
C TYR A 171 1.63 -16.59 -3.31
N TRP A 172 0.74 -15.79 -2.71
CA TRP A 172 -0.68 -15.77 -3.07
C TRP A 172 -0.91 -15.69 -4.60
N ALA A 173 -1.65 -16.67 -5.13
CA ALA A 173 -1.95 -16.85 -6.55
C ALA A 173 -0.74 -16.80 -7.53
N GLY A 174 0.49 -17.03 -7.04
CA GLY A 174 1.72 -16.94 -7.84
C GLY A 174 2.05 -15.52 -8.31
N THR A 175 1.60 -14.50 -7.57
CA THR A 175 1.65 -13.09 -7.99
C THR A 175 3.00 -12.42 -7.81
N ALA A 176 3.18 -11.27 -8.48
CA ALA A 176 4.37 -10.44 -8.42
C ALA A 176 4.22 -9.28 -7.42
N SER A 177 5.37 -8.80 -6.91
CA SER A 177 5.43 -7.52 -6.20
C SER A 177 5.37 -6.34 -7.18
N HIS A 178 4.74 -5.25 -6.76
CA HIS A 178 4.64 -3.99 -7.48
C HIS A 178 4.85 -2.83 -6.52
N PHE A 179 5.60 -1.81 -6.94
CA PHE A 179 6.00 -0.66 -6.11
C PHE A 179 5.85 0.65 -6.90
N TYR A 180 5.38 1.70 -6.24
CA TYR A 180 5.46 3.07 -6.71
C TYR A 180 6.75 3.71 -6.16
N VAL A 181 7.56 4.33 -7.02
CA VAL A 181 8.84 4.94 -6.64
C VAL A 181 8.67 6.44 -6.54
N ASN A 182 8.62 6.96 -5.31
CA ASN A 182 8.40 8.38 -5.07
C ASN A 182 9.65 9.23 -5.34
N PRO A 183 9.49 10.55 -5.60
CA PRO A 183 10.62 11.46 -5.72
C PRO A 183 11.49 11.53 -4.45
N PRO A 184 12.82 11.71 -4.59
CA PRO A 184 13.69 12.02 -3.46
C PRO A 184 13.19 13.21 -2.64
N GLY A 185 13.13 13.05 -1.33
CA GLY A 185 12.57 14.03 -0.37
C GLY A 185 11.12 13.75 0.02
N VAL A 186 10.39 12.89 -0.70
CA VAL A 186 9.05 12.44 -0.29
C VAL A 186 9.19 11.22 0.64
N SER A 187 8.80 11.40 1.90
CA SER A 187 8.81 10.35 2.94
C SER A 187 7.78 9.25 2.68
N ALA A 188 7.87 8.12 3.39
CA ALA A 188 6.83 7.08 3.32
C ALA A 188 5.45 7.55 3.83
N GLU A 189 5.38 8.45 4.82
CA GLU A 189 4.11 9.02 5.31
C GLU A 189 3.44 9.93 4.25
N GLU A 190 4.25 10.57 3.40
CA GLU A 190 3.76 11.37 2.30
C GLU A 190 3.47 10.55 1.04
N GLY A 191 4.37 9.62 0.67
CA GLY A 191 4.37 8.91 -0.60
C GLY A 191 3.75 7.52 -0.63
N CYS A 192 3.50 6.87 0.52
CA CYS A 192 2.86 5.54 0.56
C CYS A 192 1.37 5.65 0.92
N LYS A 193 0.64 6.39 0.06
CA LYS A 193 -0.79 6.64 0.17
C LYS A 193 -1.41 6.96 -1.19
N TRP A 194 -2.73 6.85 -1.28
CA TRP A 194 -3.47 7.44 -2.39
C TRP A 194 -3.44 8.97 -2.30
N GLY A 195 -3.15 9.65 -3.40
CA GLY A 195 -2.93 11.09 -3.47
C GLY A 195 -3.82 11.80 -4.50
N SER A 196 -3.64 13.12 -4.65
CA SER A 196 -4.30 13.89 -5.70
C SER A 196 -3.39 14.11 -6.91
N SER A 197 -4.01 14.35 -8.07
CA SER A 197 -3.32 14.65 -9.34
C SER A 197 -2.55 15.97 -9.35
N ASP A 198 -2.52 16.71 -8.24
CA ASP A 198 -1.87 18.01 -8.13
C ASP A 198 -0.35 17.89 -7.90
N VAL A 199 0.11 16.72 -7.44
CA VAL A 199 1.50 16.44 -7.05
C VAL A 199 1.99 15.07 -7.58
N PRO A 200 3.24 14.94 -8.04
CA PRO A 200 3.76 13.72 -8.66
C PRO A 200 4.29 12.70 -7.62
N HIS A 201 3.46 12.32 -6.64
CA HIS A 201 3.78 11.33 -5.61
C HIS A 201 2.57 10.44 -5.27
N GLY A 202 2.76 9.43 -4.42
CA GLY A 202 1.72 8.44 -4.13
C GLY A 202 1.41 7.60 -5.37
N ASN A 203 0.12 7.34 -5.62
CA ASN A 203 -0.33 6.72 -6.87
C ASN A 203 0.04 7.53 -8.14
N TRP A 204 0.43 8.80 -8.00
CA TRP A 204 0.86 9.70 -9.09
C TRP A 204 2.39 9.83 -9.22
N SER A 205 3.20 8.99 -8.54
CA SER A 205 4.65 8.99 -8.71
C SER A 205 5.05 8.74 -10.18
N PRO A 206 6.19 9.27 -10.68
CA PRO A 206 6.54 9.14 -12.11
C PRO A 206 6.88 7.71 -12.52
N TYR A 207 7.40 6.90 -11.59
CA TYR A 207 7.92 5.57 -11.88
C TYR A 207 7.26 4.49 -11.03
N VAL A 208 7.15 3.31 -11.63
CA VAL A 208 6.80 2.06 -10.97
C VAL A 208 7.90 1.03 -11.16
N ALA A 209 8.06 0.17 -10.15
CA ALA A 209 8.90 -1.00 -10.19
C ALA A 209 8.06 -2.27 -9.92
N GLY A 210 8.58 -3.43 -10.26
CA GLY A 210 7.94 -4.71 -9.89
C GLY A 210 8.89 -5.88 -10.06
N ALA A 211 8.68 -6.93 -9.27
CA ALA A 211 9.54 -8.11 -9.34
C ALA A 211 8.83 -9.40 -8.87
N ASN A 212 9.24 -10.52 -9.45
CA ASN A 212 8.88 -11.86 -8.98
C ASN A 212 9.99 -12.86 -9.33
N THR A 213 10.15 -13.87 -8.48
CA THR A 213 10.96 -15.05 -8.77
C THR A 213 10.06 -16.16 -9.33
N VAL A 214 10.50 -16.84 -10.39
CA VAL A 214 9.78 -17.99 -10.98
C VAL A 214 10.35 -19.32 -10.50
N ALA A 215 9.71 -20.43 -10.85
CA ALA A 215 9.98 -21.75 -10.27
C ALA A 215 11.37 -22.35 -10.55
N ASP A 216 12.15 -21.79 -11.48
CA ASP A 216 13.55 -22.17 -11.72
C ASP A 216 14.57 -21.31 -10.93
N GLY A 217 14.08 -20.36 -10.12
CA GLY A 217 14.88 -19.41 -9.34
C GLY A 217 15.26 -18.11 -10.07
N THR A 218 14.94 -17.98 -11.37
CA THR A 218 15.13 -16.74 -12.12
C THR A 218 14.22 -15.65 -11.55
N THR A 219 14.75 -14.45 -11.36
CA THR A 219 13.95 -13.29 -10.94
C THR A 219 13.82 -12.31 -12.09
N PHE A 220 12.60 -11.85 -12.37
CA PHE A 220 12.37 -10.76 -13.31
C PHE A 220 12.17 -9.47 -12.54
N ALA A 221 12.99 -8.46 -12.81
CA ALA A 221 12.90 -7.14 -12.22
C ALA A 221 12.54 -6.11 -13.31
N LYS A 222 11.50 -5.31 -13.06
CA LYS A 222 10.97 -4.29 -13.99
C LYS A 222 11.09 -2.91 -13.39
N ILE A 223 11.42 -1.93 -14.22
CA ILE A 223 11.12 -0.50 -14.00
C ILE A 223 10.36 0.06 -15.21
N GLY A 224 9.51 1.05 -14.97
CA GLY A 224 8.76 1.74 -16.04
C GLY A 224 8.16 3.05 -15.58
N TRP A 225 7.68 3.84 -16.54
CA TRP A 225 6.83 4.98 -16.25
C TRP A 225 5.48 4.52 -15.71
N ASN A 226 5.01 5.19 -14.67
CA ASN A 226 3.65 5.04 -14.18
C ASN A 226 2.68 5.63 -15.22
N PRO A 227 1.72 4.86 -15.78
CA PRO A 227 0.83 5.35 -16.82
C PRO A 227 0.05 6.62 -16.45
N VAL A 228 -0.38 6.74 -15.18
CA VAL A 228 -1.17 7.89 -14.75
C VAL A 228 -0.35 9.18 -14.68
N TYR A 229 0.99 9.10 -14.63
CA TYR A 229 1.86 10.29 -14.57
C TYR A 229 1.66 11.21 -15.78
N PHE A 230 1.53 10.61 -16.97
CA PHE A 230 1.44 11.31 -18.26
C PHE A 230 0.03 11.29 -18.87
N GLU A 231 -1.00 11.02 -18.08
CA GLU A 231 -2.39 11.07 -18.53
C GLU A 231 -2.82 12.48 -19.01
N PRO A 232 -3.85 12.59 -19.87
CA PRO A 232 -4.25 13.86 -20.46
C PRO A 232 -4.56 14.99 -19.47
N ASN A 233 -4.93 14.67 -18.22
CA ASN A 233 -5.39 15.62 -17.22
C ASN A 233 -4.37 15.94 -16.11
N THR A 234 -3.21 15.26 -16.02
CA THR A 234 -2.21 15.61 -15.01
C THR A 234 -1.44 16.88 -15.40
N PRO A 235 -1.15 17.79 -14.44
CA PRO A 235 -0.45 19.04 -14.72
C PRO A 235 1.04 18.80 -15.06
N PHE A 236 1.62 17.70 -14.57
CA PHE A 236 3.02 17.33 -14.76
C PHE A 236 3.27 16.34 -15.91
N LYS A 237 2.27 16.01 -16.75
CA LYS A 237 2.41 15.01 -17.84
C LYS A 237 3.57 15.19 -18.83
N ASN A 238 4.02 16.43 -19.02
CA ASN A 238 5.14 16.79 -19.89
C ASN A 238 6.41 17.18 -19.09
N ALA A 239 6.37 17.12 -17.77
CA ALA A 239 7.49 17.48 -16.90
C ALA A 239 8.42 16.28 -16.74
N ARG A 240 9.70 16.48 -17.07
CA ARG A 240 10.76 15.53 -16.74
C ARG A 240 11.01 15.58 -15.21
N PRO A 241 10.96 14.46 -14.48
CA PRO A 241 11.30 14.42 -13.05
C PRO A 241 12.76 14.81 -12.80
N GLY A 242 13.04 15.41 -11.63
CA GLY A 242 14.40 15.74 -11.17
C GLY A 242 15.21 14.54 -10.65
N PHE A 243 14.81 13.32 -11.01
CA PHE A 243 15.48 12.08 -10.64
C PHE A 243 15.19 10.99 -11.68
N GLY A 244 16.11 10.03 -11.83
CA GLY A 244 15.95 8.85 -12.67
C GLY A 244 15.96 7.55 -11.86
N VAL A 245 15.64 6.45 -12.54
CA VAL A 245 15.67 5.08 -12.00
C VAL A 245 16.33 4.12 -12.99
N ARG A 246 17.17 3.20 -12.52
CA ARG A 246 17.81 2.19 -13.37
C ARG A 246 17.96 0.85 -12.67
N ILE A 247 18.08 -0.22 -13.46
CA ILE A 247 18.46 -1.54 -12.96
C ILE A 247 19.95 -1.79 -13.21
N THR A 248 20.68 -2.17 -12.15
CA THR A 248 22.05 -2.70 -12.22
C THR A 248 22.06 -4.13 -11.65
N CYS A 249 23.17 -4.85 -11.79
CA CYS A 249 23.38 -6.14 -11.13
C CYS A 249 24.79 -6.21 -10.55
N ASP A 250 24.93 -6.83 -9.38
CA ASP A 250 26.22 -6.95 -8.69
C ASP A 250 27.20 -7.87 -9.46
N ASP A 251 26.67 -8.82 -10.24
CA ASP A 251 27.39 -9.50 -11.33
C ASP A 251 26.60 -9.30 -12.65
N PRO A 252 27.05 -8.40 -13.55
CA PRO A 252 26.39 -8.18 -14.84
C PRO A 252 26.32 -9.41 -15.74
N SER A 253 27.19 -10.42 -15.56
CA SER A 253 27.12 -11.67 -16.35
C SER A 253 25.97 -12.59 -15.93
N LYS A 254 25.34 -12.31 -14.79
CA LYS A 254 24.14 -13.01 -14.27
C LYS A 254 22.83 -12.37 -14.71
N CYS A 255 22.88 -11.25 -15.44
CA CYS A 255 21.70 -10.50 -15.84
C CYS A 255 21.56 -10.39 -17.36
N SER A 256 20.32 -10.51 -17.83
CA SER A 256 19.92 -10.26 -19.22
C SER A 256 18.91 -9.12 -19.27
N GLY A 257 18.81 -8.40 -20.40
CA GLY A 257 17.94 -7.21 -20.52
C GLY A 257 18.57 -5.91 -20.00
N LEU A 258 19.89 -5.87 -19.78
CA LEU A 258 20.65 -4.65 -19.52
C LEU A 258 21.17 -4.01 -20.83
N PRO A 259 21.33 -2.67 -20.91
CA PRO A 259 20.94 -1.67 -19.91
C PRO A 259 19.42 -1.57 -19.76
N CYS A 260 18.95 -1.16 -18.58
CA CYS A 260 17.54 -0.89 -18.30
C CYS A 260 17.46 0.35 -17.42
N SER A 261 17.06 1.50 -17.98
CA SER A 261 17.21 2.81 -17.36
C SER A 261 16.13 3.80 -17.80
N ILE A 262 15.76 4.71 -16.90
CA ILE A 262 14.95 5.90 -17.16
C ILE A 262 15.74 7.09 -16.62
N ASP A 263 16.30 7.89 -17.52
CA ASP A 263 17.19 9.00 -17.20
C ASP A 263 16.68 10.29 -17.85
N PRO A 264 16.00 11.17 -17.09
CA PRO A 264 15.44 12.41 -17.63
C PRO A 264 16.46 13.44 -18.11
N SER A 265 17.77 13.27 -17.83
CA SER A 265 18.82 14.07 -18.48
C SER A 265 19.00 13.70 -19.95
N LYS A 266 18.70 12.45 -20.32
CA LYS A 266 18.87 11.88 -21.67
C LYS A 266 17.56 11.68 -22.43
N GLN A 267 16.45 11.49 -21.72
CA GLN A 267 15.19 10.94 -22.25
C GLN A 267 13.99 11.84 -21.92
N ASP A 268 12.97 11.80 -22.77
CA ASP A 268 11.70 12.48 -22.53
C ASP A 268 10.72 11.62 -21.71
N VAL A 269 9.61 12.23 -21.29
CA VAL A 269 8.55 11.52 -20.56
C VAL A 269 8.01 10.36 -21.40
N ASN A 270 7.79 9.22 -20.76
CA ASN A 270 7.36 7.95 -21.35
C ASN A 270 8.43 7.20 -22.20
N GLU A 271 9.67 7.67 -22.28
CA GLU A 271 10.80 6.96 -22.91
C GLU A 271 11.62 6.12 -21.89
N VAL A 272 12.17 4.97 -22.32
CA VAL A 272 12.95 4.04 -21.47
C VAL A 272 14.09 3.39 -22.26
N GLU A 273 15.29 3.36 -21.69
CA GLU A 273 16.46 2.66 -22.25
C GLU A 273 16.33 1.15 -21.98
N GLY A 274 16.61 0.32 -22.98
CA GLY A 274 16.45 -1.13 -22.87
C GLY A 274 15.03 -1.65 -23.05
N SER A 275 14.07 -0.78 -23.42
CA SER A 275 12.70 -1.25 -23.69
C SER A 275 12.62 -2.08 -24.98
N THR A 276 11.82 -3.14 -24.94
CA THR A 276 11.47 -3.97 -26.10
C THR A 276 10.12 -3.59 -26.73
N GLY A 277 9.71 -2.31 -26.60
CA GLY A 277 8.49 -1.78 -27.23
C GLY A 277 7.39 -1.32 -26.26
N GLY A 278 7.76 -0.76 -25.10
CA GLY A 278 6.82 -0.16 -24.14
C GLY A 278 7.45 0.99 -23.36
N ASN A 279 6.78 1.45 -22.32
CA ASN A 279 7.28 2.50 -21.41
C ASN A 279 7.98 1.90 -20.17
N PHE A 280 8.60 0.73 -20.34
CA PHE A 280 9.27 -0.05 -19.30
C PHE A 280 10.37 -0.92 -19.90
N CYS A 281 11.29 -1.38 -19.05
CA CYS A 281 12.28 -2.40 -19.37
C CYS A 281 12.29 -3.49 -18.28
N VAL A 282 12.81 -4.67 -18.61
CA VAL A 282 12.82 -5.85 -17.72
C VAL A 282 14.19 -6.50 -17.76
N VAL A 283 14.75 -6.77 -16.58
CA VAL A 283 15.99 -7.50 -16.38
C VAL A 283 15.69 -8.90 -15.85
N GLY A 284 16.21 -9.93 -16.51
CA GLY A 284 16.19 -11.30 -16.03
C GLY A 284 17.45 -11.61 -15.23
N VAL A 285 17.30 -11.92 -13.95
CA VAL A 285 18.34 -12.13 -12.94
C VAL A 285 18.49 -13.63 -12.66
N SER A 286 19.69 -14.17 -12.82
CA SER A 286 19.97 -15.60 -12.59
C SER A 286 19.72 -16.03 -11.14
N PRO A 287 19.36 -17.31 -10.88
CA PRO A 287 19.23 -17.84 -9.53
C PRO A 287 20.45 -17.54 -8.65
N GLY A 288 20.21 -16.97 -7.45
CA GLY A 288 21.25 -16.62 -6.49
C GLY A 288 22.10 -15.38 -6.83
N ALA A 289 21.73 -14.60 -7.84
CA ALA A 289 22.30 -13.28 -8.11
C ALA A 289 21.35 -12.15 -7.65
N THR A 290 21.90 -10.95 -7.44
CA THR A 290 21.16 -9.77 -6.98
C THR A 290 21.18 -8.67 -8.03
N ALA A 291 20.00 -8.13 -8.32
CA ALA A 291 19.82 -6.89 -9.06
C ALA A 291 19.54 -5.73 -8.11
N ASN A 292 19.87 -4.51 -8.55
CA ASN A 292 19.59 -3.29 -7.81
C ASN A 292 18.68 -2.38 -8.62
N ILE A 293 17.65 -1.82 -7.99
CA ILE A 293 16.91 -0.68 -8.51
C ILE A 293 17.53 0.58 -7.90
N GLU A 294 18.35 1.26 -8.68
CA GLU A 294 19.08 2.47 -8.27
C GLU A 294 18.27 3.73 -8.62
N VAL A 295 18.08 4.60 -7.62
CA VAL A 295 17.43 5.91 -7.75
C VAL A 295 18.51 6.99 -7.68
N PHE A 296 18.51 7.94 -8.62
CA PHE A 296 19.58 8.95 -8.76
C PHE A 296 19.05 10.33 -9.17
N GLU A 297 19.72 11.40 -8.78
CA GLU A 297 19.39 12.79 -9.20
C GLU A 297 19.95 13.10 -10.61
N VAL A 298 19.36 14.10 -11.29
CA VAL A 298 19.72 14.56 -12.66
C VAL A 298 19.85 16.08 -12.77
#